data_AF-A1D2D6-F1
#
_entry.id   AF-A1D2D6-F1
#
_cell.length_a   1.000
_cell.length_b   1.000
_cell.length_c   1.000
_cell.angle_alpha   90.00
_cell.angle_beta   90.00
_cell.angle_gamma   90.00
#
_symmetry.space_group_name_H-M   'P 1'
#
loop_
_entity.id
_entity.type
_entity.pdbx_description
1 polymer ?
#
loop_
_entity_poly.entity_id
_entity_poly.type
_entity_poly.pdbx_seq_one_letter_code
_entity_poly.pdbx_strand_id
1 'polypeptide(L)'
;MDASRTVSELKSAFIRAQVRILSESLEPPEDWRIYATESEEDELSDKAVQDALQKLNGTLKQHNRIIYSSQAIQHVAQQITSLYWSLVSQAAHNVDFSDKRLETTVDLCSHLNITQLPAELEDQHASEEERLRYQELRERLMRLDTERQQRQRRLDQLRRLQKLLEPFTEPQNNIQPNLVTRDGELVQELEKMRMLVARVGGRIEQSKERSTSSERSRPYALGADEKLAALLDMT
;
A
#
# COMPACT_ATOMS: atom_id res chain seq x y z
N MET A 1 18.11 23.07 3.90
CA MET A 1 18.57 21.69 4.20
C MET A 1 17.32 20.83 4.34
N ASP A 2 16.54 20.68 3.27
CA ASP A 2 15.14 20.23 3.34
C ASP A 2 14.82 19.06 2.38
N ALA A 3 15.82 18.59 1.63
CA ALA A 3 15.65 17.62 0.54
C ALA A 3 15.47 16.15 0.99
N SER A 4 15.52 15.85 2.30
CA SER A 4 15.44 14.48 2.82
C SER A 4 14.18 14.19 3.66
N ARG A 5 13.27 15.15 3.83
CA ARG A 5 12.07 14.95 4.65
C ARG A 5 11.00 14.21 3.86
N THR A 6 10.43 13.17 4.46
CA THR A 6 9.31 12.44 3.84
C THR A 6 8.05 13.31 3.81
N VAL A 7 7.12 13.04 2.88
CA VAL A 7 5.85 13.78 2.77
C VAL A 7 5.07 13.76 4.09
N SER A 8 5.11 12.65 4.82
CA SER A 8 4.48 12.52 6.14
C SER A 8 5.14 13.44 7.18
N GLU A 9 6.47 13.56 7.17
CA GLU A 9 7.21 14.46 8.06
C GLU A 9 6.86 15.92 7.80
N LEU A 10 6.79 16.34 6.54
CA LEU A 10 6.38 17.70 6.17
C LEU A 10 4.96 18.03 6.65
N LYS A 11 4.00 17.12 6.44
CA LYS A 11 2.62 17.29 6.92
C LYS A 11 2.55 17.33 8.45
N SER A 12 3.29 16.45 9.13
CA SER A 12 3.34 16.47 10.61
C SER A 12 3.98 17.76 11.15
N ALA A 13 5.02 18.29 10.48
CA ALA A 13 5.68 19.54 10.86
C ALA A 13 4.75 20.74 10.67
N PHE A 14 3.99 20.76 9.57
CA PHE A 14 2.96 21.77 9.33
C PHE A 14 1.89 21.75 10.43
N ILE A 15 1.32 20.57 10.74
CA ILE A 15 0.30 20.44 11.79
C ILE A 15 0.86 20.89 13.15
N ARG A 16 2.10 20.52 13.49
CA ARG A 16 2.76 20.99 14.73
C ARG A 16 2.89 22.51 14.76
N ALA A 17 3.25 23.14 13.65
CA ALA A 17 3.36 24.59 13.56
C ALA A 17 2.00 25.27 13.75
N GLN A 18 0.94 24.76 13.10
CA GLN A 18 -0.41 25.28 13.24
C GLN A 18 -0.97 25.09 14.65
N VAL A 19 -0.78 23.91 15.24
CA VAL A 19 -1.17 23.66 16.64
C VAL A 19 -0.46 24.63 17.57
N ARG A 20 0.83 24.90 17.36
CA ARG A 20 1.59 25.85 18.18
C ARG A 20 0.97 27.25 18.13
N ILE A 21 0.65 27.75 16.94
CA ILE A 21 0.02 29.08 16.74
C ILE A 21 -1.36 29.13 17.40
N LEU A 22 -2.20 28.11 17.17
CA LEU A 22 -3.56 28.08 17.70
C LEU A 22 -3.62 27.79 19.21
N SER A 23 -2.55 27.23 19.79
CA SER A 23 -2.42 26.93 21.22
C SER A 23 -1.74 28.03 22.03
N GLU A 24 -1.48 29.19 21.41
CA GLU A 24 -0.91 30.34 22.10
C GLU A 24 -1.80 30.78 23.26
N SER A 25 -1.18 31.18 24.36
CA SER A 25 -1.91 31.57 25.57
C SER A 25 -2.72 32.83 25.31
N LEU A 26 -3.96 32.84 25.80
CA LEU A 26 -4.82 34.01 25.73
C LEU A 26 -4.30 35.05 26.72
N GLU A 27 -3.97 36.22 26.21
CA GLU A 27 -3.65 37.41 27.00
C GLU A 27 -4.90 38.30 27.13
N PRO A 28 -5.08 38.99 28.27
CA PRO A 28 -6.16 39.95 28.40
C PRO A 28 -5.98 41.07 27.37
N PRO A 29 -7.00 41.41 26.56
CA PRO A 29 -6.96 42.59 25.71
C PRO A 29 -6.68 43.85 26.55
N GLU A 30 -5.82 44.76 26.09
CA GLU A 30 -5.43 45.96 26.85
C GLU A 30 -6.65 46.81 27.27
N ASP A 31 -7.73 46.76 26.50
CA ASP A 31 -8.97 47.50 26.71
C ASP A 31 -10.13 46.66 27.30
N TRP A 32 -9.85 45.50 27.92
CA TRP A 32 -10.91 44.60 28.41
C TRP A 32 -11.92 45.28 29.36
N ARG A 33 -11.47 46.32 30.08
CA ARG A 33 -12.30 47.12 30.98
C ARG A 33 -13.35 47.97 30.27
N ILE A 34 -13.13 48.36 29.02
CA ILE A 34 -14.10 49.13 28.22
C ILE A 34 -15.32 48.26 27.87
N TYR A 35 -15.12 46.94 27.79
CA TYR A 35 -16.18 45.97 27.49
C TYR A 35 -16.90 45.46 28.74
N ALA A 36 -16.31 45.64 29.93
CA ALA A 36 -16.97 45.39 31.21
C ALA A 36 -17.94 46.54 31.48
N THR A 37 -19.20 46.35 31.08
CA THR A 37 -20.29 47.29 31.31
C THR A 37 -20.37 47.66 32.80
N GLU A 38 -20.54 48.95 33.06
CA GLU A 38 -20.68 49.59 34.39
C GLU A 38 -21.55 48.74 35.34
N SER A 39 -20.93 47.84 36.09
CA SER A 39 -21.58 47.08 37.16
C SER A 39 -21.26 47.81 38.46
N GLU A 40 -22.24 48.53 38.98
CA GLU A 40 -22.10 49.41 40.15
C GLU A 40 -21.79 48.69 41.48
N GLU A 41 -21.69 47.35 41.51
CA GLU A 41 -21.62 46.61 42.78
C GLU A 41 -20.36 45.78 43.02
N ASP A 42 -19.41 45.63 42.08
CA ASP A 42 -18.08 45.09 42.39
C ASP A 42 -17.16 45.30 41.17
N GLU A 43 -16.22 46.26 41.27
CA GLU A 43 -15.14 46.38 40.28
C GLU A 43 -14.36 45.05 40.24
N LEU A 44 -14.50 44.31 39.13
CA LEU A 44 -13.76 43.06 38.89
C LEU A 44 -12.26 43.31 39.06
N SER A 45 -11.70 42.80 40.16
CA SER A 45 -10.28 43.01 40.46
C SER A 45 -9.41 42.41 39.35
N ASP A 46 -8.39 43.17 38.93
CA ASP A 46 -7.42 42.75 37.91
C ASP A 46 -6.78 41.40 38.24
N LYS A 47 -6.60 41.15 39.54
CA LYS A 47 -6.09 39.89 40.08
C LYS A 47 -7.05 38.71 39.86
N ALA A 48 -8.35 38.90 40.03
CA ALA A 48 -9.33 37.84 39.79
C ALA A 48 -9.41 37.47 38.30
N VAL A 49 -9.31 38.46 37.41
CA VAL A 49 -9.26 38.25 35.95
C VAL A 49 -7.97 37.53 35.57
N GLN A 50 -6.82 37.95 36.11
CA GLN A 50 -5.55 37.29 35.86
C GLN A 50 -5.53 35.84 36.38
N ASP A 51 -6.08 35.58 37.58
CA ASP A 51 -6.18 34.23 38.13
C ASP A 51 -7.13 33.34 37.32
N ALA A 52 -8.25 33.89 36.83
CA ALA A 52 -9.18 33.20 35.95
C ALA A 52 -8.53 32.85 34.59
N LEU A 53 -7.81 33.81 33.99
CA LEU A 53 -7.05 33.60 32.75
C LEU A 53 -5.92 32.59 32.93
N GLN A 54 -5.22 32.60 34.06
CA GLN A 54 -4.20 31.59 34.37
C GLN A 54 -4.81 30.19 34.48
N LYS A 55 -5.96 30.06 35.17
CA LYS A 55 -6.67 28.77 35.26
C LYS A 55 -7.15 28.29 33.89
N LEU A 56 -7.71 29.18 33.07
CA LEU A 56 -8.18 28.87 31.71
C LEU A 56 -7.03 28.51 30.78
N ASN A 57 -5.93 29.25 30.80
CA ASN A 57 -4.73 28.90 30.05
C ASN A 57 -4.13 27.57 30.53
N GLY A 58 -4.23 27.25 31.82
CA GLY A 58 -3.83 25.97 32.40
C GLY A 58 -4.66 24.80 31.87
N THR A 59 -6.00 24.92 31.88
CA THR A 59 -6.90 23.88 31.36
C THR A 59 -6.74 23.71 29.85
N LEU A 60 -6.57 24.81 29.11
CA LEU A 60 -6.35 24.80 27.67
C LEU A 60 -5.03 24.11 27.30
N LYS A 61 -3.95 24.35 28.07
CA LYS A 61 -2.67 23.62 27.90
C LYS A 61 -2.81 22.13 28.17
N GLN A 62 -3.56 21.75 29.21
CA GLN A 62 -3.82 20.33 29.51
C GLN A 62 -4.59 19.65 28.38
N HIS A 63 -5.66 20.30 27.90
CA HIS A 63 -6.48 19.80 26.80
C HIS A 63 -5.67 19.67 25.49
N ASN A 64 -4.90 20.71 25.12
CA ASN A 64 -4.06 20.68 23.92
C ASN A 64 -2.99 19.58 23.97
N ARG A 65 -2.42 19.30 25.15
CA ARG A 65 -1.45 18.20 25.31
C ARG A 65 -2.09 16.82 25.09
N ILE A 66 -3.35 16.63 25.49
CA ILE A 66 -4.07 15.37 25.34
C ILE A 66 -4.50 15.17 23.88
N ILE A 67 -5.12 16.19 23.27
CA ILE A 67 -5.66 16.09 21.91
C ILE A 67 -4.55 16.10 20.87
N TYR A 68 -3.61 17.05 20.97
CA TYR A 68 -2.51 17.21 20.00
C TYR A 68 -1.25 16.49 20.46
N SER A 69 -1.40 15.24 20.90
CA SER A 69 -0.25 14.39 21.19
C SER A 69 0.59 14.15 19.92
N SER A 70 1.89 13.90 20.08
CA SER A 70 2.77 13.64 18.92
C SER A 70 2.27 12.46 18.07
N GLN A 71 1.69 11.44 18.73
CA GLN A 71 1.11 10.27 18.06
C GLN A 71 -0.16 10.63 17.27
N ALA A 72 -1.06 11.43 17.84
CA ALA A 72 -2.26 11.90 17.15
C ALA A 72 -1.90 12.72 15.91
N ILE A 73 -0.91 13.62 16.02
CA ILE A 73 -0.44 14.43 14.88
C ILE A 73 0.17 13.55 13.79
N GLN A 74 0.99 12.55 14.15
CA GLN A 74 1.57 11.61 13.19
C GLN A 74 0.47 10.77 12.50
N HIS A 75 -0.50 10.27 13.26
CA HIS A 75 -1.60 9.48 12.72
C HIS A 75 -2.48 10.29 11.76
N VAL A 76 -2.86 11.52 12.12
CA VAL A 76 -3.61 12.42 11.23
C VAL A 76 -2.80 12.76 9.98
N ALA A 77 -1.50 13.03 10.11
CA ALA A 77 -0.64 13.26 8.95
C ALA A 77 -0.57 12.03 8.02
N GLN A 78 -0.52 10.82 8.58
CA GLN A 78 -0.57 9.57 7.81
C GLN A 78 -1.93 9.38 7.14
N GLN A 79 -3.04 9.63 7.84
CA GLN A 79 -4.39 9.55 7.27
C GLN A 79 -4.56 10.52 6.09
N ILE A 80 -4.18 11.79 6.24
CA ILE A 80 -4.21 12.78 5.16
C ILE A 80 -3.33 12.31 3.99
N THR A 81 -2.19 11.69 4.27
CA THR A 81 -1.32 11.14 3.23
C THR A 81 -2.00 9.96 2.51
N SER A 82 -2.64 9.04 3.25
CA SER A 82 -3.37 7.91 2.66
C SER A 82 -4.58 8.36 1.84
N LEU A 83 -5.33 9.37 2.29
CA LEU A 83 -6.46 9.95 1.57
C LEU A 83 -6.01 10.67 0.30
N TYR A 84 -4.90 11.41 0.38
CA TYR A 84 -4.30 12.03 -0.80
C TYR A 84 -3.89 10.95 -1.81
N TRP A 85 -3.19 9.90 -1.37
CA TRP A 85 -2.83 8.79 -2.26
C TRP A 85 -4.05 8.07 -2.82
N SER A 86 -5.10 7.85 -2.03
CA SER A 86 -6.33 7.22 -2.54
C SER A 86 -7.05 8.11 -3.56
N LEU A 87 -7.08 9.43 -3.35
CA LEU A 87 -7.63 10.38 -4.32
C LEU A 87 -6.79 10.41 -5.60
N VAL A 88 -5.46 10.43 -5.50
CA VAL A 88 -4.57 10.37 -6.67
C VAL A 88 -4.76 9.05 -7.42
N SER A 89 -4.82 7.91 -6.72
CA SER A 89 -5.08 6.61 -7.34
C SER A 89 -6.47 6.52 -7.97
N GLN A 90 -7.50 7.07 -7.32
CA GLN A 90 -8.86 7.12 -7.85
C GLN A 90 -8.95 8.06 -9.05
N ALA A 91 -8.23 9.17 -9.03
CA ALA A 91 -8.21 10.15 -10.10
C ALA A 91 -7.29 9.73 -11.27
N ALA A 92 -6.38 8.78 -11.04
CA ALA A 92 -5.69 8.03 -12.09
C ALA A 92 -6.58 6.93 -12.69
N HIS A 93 -7.56 6.41 -11.94
CA HIS A 93 -8.58 5.49 -12.43
C HIS A 93 -9.72 6.20 -13.20
N ASN A 94 -10.09 7.41 -12.78
CA ASN A 94 -11.09 8.27 -13.43
C ASN A 94 -10.43 9.17 -14.48
N VAL A 95 -9.96 8.58 -15.57
CA VAL A 95 -9.24 9.25 -16.68
C VAL A 95 -10.09 10.28 -17.44
N ASP A 96 -11.38 10.45 -17.12
CA ASP A 96 -12.27 11.43 -17.78
C ASP A 96 -12.34 12.82 -17.14
N PHE A 97 -11.72 13.07 -15.98
CA PHE A 97 -11.62 14.43 -15.43
C PHE A 97 -10.36 15.13 -15.96
N SER A 98 -10.47 15.53 -17.23
CA SER A 98 -9.77 16.61 -17.90
C SER A 98 -9.82 17.91 -17.08
N ASP A 99 -8.95 18.04 -16.08
CA ASP A 99 -8.52 19.34 -15.49
C ASP A 99 -7.42 19.18 -14.43
N LYS A 100 -6.44 18.29 -14.65
CA LYS A 100 -5.34 18.09 -13.69
C LYS A 100 -4.12 18.89 -14.08
N ARG A 101 -4.12 20.16 -13.63
CA ARG A 101 -2.90 20.89 -13.25
C ARG A 101 -2.00 19.91 -12.50
N LEU A 102 -0.96 19.40 -13.16
CA LEU A 102 0.11 18.65 -12.52
C LEU A 102 0.62 19.55 -11.39
N GLU A 103 0.34 19.19 -10.15
CA GLU A 103 0.84 19.96 -9.01
C GLU A 103 2.36 20.05 -9.15
N THR A 104 2.95 21.20 -8.85
CA THR A 104 4.38 21.49 -9.04
C THR A 104 5.32 20.54 -8.26
N THR A 105 4.74 19.65 -7.45
CA THR A 105 5.40 18.64 -6.62
C THR A 105 5.33 17.22 -7.19
N VAL A 106 4.72 17.02 -8.36
CA VAL A 106 4.65 15.70 -9.01
C VAL A 106 6.06 15.22 -9.35
N ASP A 107 6.39 14.01 -8.89
CA ASP A 107 7.67 13.39 -9.18
C ASP A 107 7.76 13.02 -10.68
N LEU A 108 8.50 13.83 -11.43
CA LEU A 108 8.79 13.61 -12.84
C LEU A 108 9.77 12.46 -13.09
N CYS A 109 10.21 11.75 -12.05
CA CYS A 109 10.94 10.49 -12.22
C CYS A 109 10.00 9.30 -12.44
N SER A 110 8.71 9.35 -12.11
CA SER A 110 7.81 8.20 -12.31
C SER A 110 7.36 8.10 -13.77
N HIS A 111 7.47 6.91 -14.38
CA HIS A 111 7.00 6.69 -15.76
C HIS A 111 5.53 7.09 -15.95
N LEU A 112 4.68 6.74 -14.98
CA LEU A 112 3.24 7.03 -15.03
C LEU A 112 2.96 8.53 -15.10
N ASN A 113 3.73 9.33 -14.36
CA ASN A 113 3.59 10.78 -14.35
C ASN A 113 4.10 11.39 -15.67
N ILE A 114 5.18 10.85 -16.22
CA ILE A 114 5.72 11.29 -17.53
C ILE A 114 4.69 11.01 -18.64
N THR A 115 4.03 9.84 -18.61
CA THR A 115 2.98 9.52 -19.62
C THR A 115 1.74 10.40 -19.51
N GLN A 116 1.48 10.96 -18.33
CA GLN A 116 0.35 11.86 -18.07
C GLN A 116 0.64 13.32 -18.45
N LEU A 117 1.86 13.65 -18.89
CA LEU A 117 2.23 15.01 -19.30
C LEU A 117 1.42 15.45 -20.53
N PRO A 118 0.76 16.62 -20.48
CA PRO A 118 0.04 17.20 -21.62
C PRO A 118 0.92 17.34 -22.86
N ALA A 119 0.31 17.22 -24.05
CA ALA A 119 1.03 17.36 -25.31
C ALA A 119 1.43 18.79 -25.62
N GLU A 120 0.61 19.73 -25.20
CA GLU A 120 0.82 21.16 -25.36
C GLU A 120 0.77 21.83 -23.99
N LEU A 121 1.45 22.97 -23.87
CA LEU A 121 1.41 23.76 -22.66
C LEU A 121 0.09 24.56 -22.65
N GLU A 122 -0.81 24.24 -21.73
CA GLU A 122 -2.18 24.80 -21.64
C GLU A 122 -2.21 26.26 -21.13
N ASP A 123 -1.06 26.85 -20.78
CA ASP A 123 -0.98 28.24 -20.33
C ASP A 123 -1.24 29.20 -21.50
N GLN A 124 -2.35 29.95 -21.40
CA GLN A 124 -2.79 30.94 -22.39
C GLN A 124 -1.85 32.14 -22.50
N HIS A 125 -1.00 32.36 -21.49
CA HIS A 125 -0.02 33.46 -21.43
C HIS A 125 1.39 33.04 -21.88
N ALA A 126 1.63 31.78 -22.19
CA ALA A 126 2.95 31.31 -22.58
C ALA A 126 3.31 31.75 -24.01
N SER A 127 4.56 32.17 -24.19
CA SER A 127 5.10 32.53 -25.50
C SER A 127 5.22 31.28 -26.39
N GLU A 128 5.17 31.45 -27.71
CA GLU A 128 5.39 30.35 -28.67
C GLU A 128 6.76 29.67 -28.47
N GLU A 129 7.78 30.45 -28.10
CA GLU A 129 9.12 29.94 -27.76
C GLU A 129 9.11 29.01 -26.52
N GLU A 130 8.28 29.32 -25.53
CA GLU A 130 8.14 28.52 -24.31
C GLU A 130 7.41 27.21 -24.59
N ARG A 131 6.43 27.24 -25.50
CA ARG A 131 5.72 26.04 -25.98
C ARG A 131 6.65 25.10 -26.73
N LEU A 132 7.48 25.61 -27.64
CA LEU A 132 8.48 24.82 -28.35
C LEU A 132 9.50 24.23 -27.37
N ARG A 133 10.00 25.02 -26.43
CA ARG A 133 10.93 24.56 -25.40
C ARG A 133 10.33 23.45 -24.52
N TYR A 134 9.04 23.57 -24.15
CA TYR A 134 8.34 22.53 -23.42
C TYR A 134 8.27 21.22 -24.22
N GLN A 135 7.94 21.29 -25.51
CA GLN A 135 7.88 20.12 -26.38
C GLN A 135 9.24 19.41 -26.48
N GLU A 136 10.32 20.17 -26.72
CA GLU A 136 11.69 19.61 -26.76
C GLU A 136 12.08 18.92 -25.43
N LEU A 137 11.75 19.54 -24.29
CA LEU A 137 12.03 18.97 -22.98
C LEU A 137 11.20 17.71 -22.72
N ARG A 138 9.93 17.70 -23.14
CA ARG A 138 9.04 16.54 -23.01
C ARG A 138 9.55 15.37 -23.85
N GLU A 139 9.95 15.61 -25.09
CA GLU A 139 10.55 14.57 -25.95
C GLU A 139 11.82 14.01 -25.33
N ARG A 140 12.68 14.88 -24.79
CA ARG A 140 13.89 14.47 -24.09
C ARG A 140 13.59 13.63 -22.84
N LEU A 141 12.59 14.01 -22.05
CA LEU A 141 12.15 13.25 -20.87
C LEU A 141 11.61 11.87 -21.27
N MET A 142 10.76 11.81 -22.29
CA MET A 142 10.24 10.55 -22.84
C MET A 142 11.38 9.64 -23.29
N ARG A 143 12.34 10.17 -24.06
CA ARG A 143 13.51 9.41 -24.50
C ARG A 143 14.31 8.85 -23.31
N LEU A 144 14.65 9.69 -22.33
CA LEU A 144 15.40 9.25 -21.15
C LEU A 144 14.64 8.20 -20.33
N ASP A 145 13.32 8.32 -20.22
CA ASP A 145 12.50 7.33 -19.55
C ASP A 145 12.52 5.98 -20.28
N THR A 146 12.41 5.98 -21.62
CA THR A 146 12.53 4.73 -22.40
C THR A 146 13.90 4.07 -22.24
N GLU A 147 14.99 4.85 -22.25
CA GLU A 147 16.35 4.33 -21.99
C GLU A 147 16.46 3.74 -20.58
N ARG A 148 15.88 4.42 -19.59
CA ARG A 148 15.84 3.93 -18.20
C ARG A 148 15.09 2.61 -18.10
N GLN A 149 13.92 2.49 -18.72
CA GLN A 149 13.13 1.26 -18.72
C GLN A 149 13.89 0.10 -19.38
N GLN A 150 14.57 0.35 -20.50
CA GLN A 150 15.40 -0.65 -21.15
C GLN A 150 16.54 -1.12 -20.24
N ARG A 151 17.22 -0.19 -19.55
CA ARG A 151 18.26 -0.53 -18.58
C ARG A 151 17.71 -1.32 -17.39
N GLN A 152 16.56 -0.94 -16.85
CA GLN A 152 15.90 -1.69 -15.77
C GLN A 152 15.54 -3.11 -16.20
N ARG A 153 14.91 -3.28 -17.38
CA ARG A 153 14.61 -4.62 -17.93
C ARG A 153 15.88 -5.46 -18.09
N ARG A 154 16.97 -4.86 -18.57
CA ARG A 154 18.26 -5.55 -18.68
C ARG A 154 18.82 -5.96 -17.31
N LEU A 155 18.74 -5.09 -16.32
CA LEU A 155 19.16 -5.41 -14.95
C LEU A 155 18.32 -6.54 -14.36
N ASP A 156 17.00 -6.54 -14.56
CA ASP A 156 16.11 -7.59 -14.06
C ASP A 156 16.37 -8.93 -14.76
N GLN A 157 16.65 -8.91 -16.07
CA GLN A 157 17.10 -10.09 -16.82
C GLN A 157 18.42 -10.63 -16.25
N LEU A 158 19.41 -9.77 -16.02
CA LEU A 158 20.70 -10.18 -15.47
C LEU A 158 20.57 -10.72 -14.05
N ARG A 159 19.75 -10.09 -13.20
CA ARG A 159 19.44 -10.60 -11.85
C ARG A 159 18.74 -11.95 -11.91
N ARG A 160 17.82 -12.16 -12.86
CA ARG A 160 17.17 -13.46 -13.06
C ARG A 160 18.18 -14.51 -13.50
N LEU A 161 19.07 -14.20 -14.43
CA LEU A 161 20.15 -15.10 -14.84
C LEU A 161 21.10 -15.39 -13.69
N GLN A 162 21.45 -14.39 -12.89
CA GLN A 162 22.27 -14.57 -11.69
C GLN A 162 21.62 -15.54 -10.70
N LYS A 163 20.31 -15.41 -10.45
CA LYS A 163 19.55 -16.36 -9.62
C LYS A 163 19.54 -17.77 -10.20
N LEU A 164 19.48 -17.92 -11.52
CA LEU A 164 19.55 -19.24 -12.18
C LEU A 164 20.97 -19.84 -12.12
N LEU A 165 21.99 -18.99 -12.05
CA LEU A 165 23.39 -19.41 -11.93
C LEU A 165 23.83 -19.61 -10.48
N GLU A 166 23.06 -19.12 -9.50
CA GLU A 166 23.33 -19.29 -8.06
C GLU A 166 23.56 -20.75 -7.67
N PRO A 167 22.77 -21.74 -8.12
CA PRO A 167 23.02 -23.16 -7.82
C PRO A 167 24.34 -23.70 -8.41
N PHE A 168 24.87 -23.07 -9.47
CA PHE A 168 26.14 -23.47 -10.10
C PHE A 168 27.38 -22.92 -9.40
N THR A 169 27.23 -22.06 -8.39
CA THR A 169 28.37 -21.58 -7.58
C THR A 169 28.96 -22.71 -6.73
N GLU A 170 28.12 -23.65 -6.26
CA GLU A 170 28.52 -24.86 -5.55
C GLU A 170 28.01 -26.11 -6.27
N PRO A 171 28.63 -26.47 -7.42
CA PRO A 171 28.13 -27.55 -8.27
C PRO A 171 28.17 -28.92 -7.56
N GLN A 172 29.10 -29.11 -6.61
CA GLN A 172 29.24 -30.35 -5.84
C GLN A 172 28.08 -30.57 -4.86
N ASN A 173 27.52 -29.50 -4.29
CA ASN A 173 26.45 -29.61 -3.30
C ASN A 173 25.06 -29.55 -3.95
N ASN A 174 24.87 -28.70 -4.97
CA ASN A 174 23.54 -28.42 -5.51
C ASN A 174 23.19 -29.22 -6.78
N ILE A 175 24.20 -29.57 -7.61
CA ILE A 175 23.97 -30.14 -8.95
C ILE A 175 24.29 -31.63 -8.95
N GLN A 176 25.41 -32.05 -8.36
CA GLN A 176 25.84 -33.44 -8.30
C GLN A 176 24.83 -34.43 -7.68
N PRO A 177 24.10 -34.13 -6.60
CA PRO A 177 23.08 -35.06 -6.10
C PRO A 177 21.87 -35.18 -7.03
N ASN A 178 21.61 -34.15 -7.84
CA ASN A 178 20.49 -34.10 -8.80
C ASN A 178 20.84 -34.66 -10.19
N LEU A 179 22.07 -35.11 -10.40
CA LEU A 179 22.51 -35.74 -11.64
C LEU A 179 22.10 -37.22 -11.69
N VAL A 180 21.56 -37.66 -12.83
CA VAL A 180 21.23 -39.07 -13.10
C VAL A 180 22.53 -39.83 -13.43
N THR A 181 23.35 -40.09 -12.42
CA THR A 181 24.48 -41.02 -12.55
C THR A 181 24.04 -42.42 -12.15
N ARG A 182 24.71 -43.48 -12.65
CA ARG A 182 24.34 -44.88 -12.40
C ARG A 182 24.21 -45.22 -10.91
N ASP A 183 25.00 -44.55 -10.06
CA ASP A 183 25.01 -44.72 -8.60
C ASP A 183 24.53 -43.47 -7.84
N GLY A 184 23.86 -42.53 -8.52
CA GLY A 184 23.46 -41.24 -7.96
C GLY A 184 22.27 -41.33 -6.99
N GLU A 185 22.22 -40.42 -6.03
CA GLU A 185 21.15 -40.33 -5.01
C GLU A 185 19.76 -40.23 -5.66
N LEU A 186 19.64 -39.48 -6.76
CA LEU A 186 18.38 -39.35 -7.52
C LEU A 186 17.89 -40.69 -8.10
N VAL A 187 18.78 -41.56 -8.58
CA VAL A 187 18.40 -42.89 -9.10
C VAL A 187 17.88 -43.78 -7.97
N GLN A 188 18.49 -43.70 -6.79
CA GLN A 188 18.03 -44.42 -5.61
C GLN A 188 16.64 -43.90 -5.16
N GLU A 189 16.41 -42.60 -5.20
CA GLU A 189 15.10 -42.00 -4.91
C GLU A 189 14.04 -42.38 -5.97
N LEU A 190 14.40 -42.39 -7.25
CA LEU A 190 13.53 -42.84 -8.33
C LEU A 190 13.19 -44.33 -8.22
N GLU A 191 14.12 -45.17 -7.78
CA GLU A 191 13.86 -46.59 -7.54
C GLU A 191 12.95 -46.81 -6.32
N LYS A 192 13.14 -46.04 -5.24
CA LYS A 192 12.21 -46.00 -4.10
C LYS A 192 10.82 -45.55 -4.54
N MET A 193 10.72 -44.51 -5.37
CA MET A 193 9.44 -44.06 -5.96
C MET A 193 8.82 -45.16 -6.83
N ARG A 194 9.59 -45.86 -7.67
CA ARG A 194 9.09 -46.97 -8.49
C ARG A 194 8.51 -48.09 -7.63
N MET A 195 9.17 -48.44 -6.53
CA MET A 195 8.66 -49.42 -5.58
C MET A 195 7.41 -48.94 -4.85
N LEU A 196 7.36 -47.67 -4.44
CA LEU A 196 6.17 -47.08 -3.80
C LEU A 196 4.99 -47.02 -4.78
N VAL A 197 5.20 -46.65 -6.04
CA VAL A 197 4.17 -46.64 -7.08
C VAL A 197 3.64 -48.05 -7.35
N ALA A 198 4.52 -49.06 -7.45
CA ALA A 198 4.09 -50.45 -7.60
C ALA A 198 3.25 -50.93 -6.39
N ARG A 199 3.66 -50.56 -5.18
CA ARG A 199 2.94 -50.92 -3.94
C ARG A 199 1.60 -50.18 -3.83
N VAL A 200 1.54 -48.90 -4.19
CA VAL A 200 0.31 -48.11 -4.18
C VAL A 200 -0.64 -48.59 -5.28
N GLY A 201 -0.13 -48.86 -6.49
CA GLY A 201 -0.90 -49.45 -7.58
C GLY A 201 -1.52 -50.79 -7.17
N GLY A 202 -0.72 -51.69 -6.59
CA GLY A 202 -1.21 -52.98 -6.08
C GLY A 202 -2.20 -52.84 -4.92
N ARG A 203 -2.02 -51.87 -4.01
CA ARG A 203 -2.99 -51.61 -2.93
C ARG A 203 -4.31 -51.02 -3.46
N ILE A 204 -4.26 -50.15 -4.47
CA ILE A 204 -5.45 -49.61 -5.12
C ILE A 204 -6.21 -50.73 -5.84
N GLU A 205 -5.50 -51.59 -6.55
CA GLU A 205 -6.08 -52.75 -7.24
C GLU A 205 -6.71 -53.74 -6.25
N GLN A 206 -6.01 -54.08 -5.16
CA GLN A 206 -6.57 -54.89 -4.06
C GLN A 206 -7.75 -54.21 -3.35
N SER A 207 -7.75 -52.88 -3.22
CA SER A 207 -8.89 -52.14 -2.67
C SER A 207 -10.10 -52.16 -3.60
N LYS A 208 -9.88 -52.14 -4.91
CA LYS A 208 -10.92 -52.29 -5.95
C LYS A 208 -11.47 -53.72 -6.02
N GLU A 209 -10.63 -54.74 -5.80
CA GLU A 209 -11.08 -56.13 -5.66
C GLU A 209 -11.86 -56.36 -4.36
N ARG A 210 -11.48 -55.69 -3.27
CA ARG A 210 -12.25 -55.71 -2.01
C ARG A 210 -13.58 -54.97 -2.11
N SER A 211 -13.66 -53.88 -2.86
CA SER A 211 -14.95 -53.21 -3.11
C SER A 211 -15.87 -54.07 -3.97
N THR A 212 -15.36 -54.72 -5.02
CA THR A 212 -16.17 -55.60 -5.89
C THR A 212 -16.57 -56.93 -5.23
N SER A 213 -15.75 -57.47 -4.32
CA SER A 213 -16.13 -58.63 -3.49
C SER A 213 -17.11 -58.28 -2.38
N SER A 214 -17.06 -57.04 -1.85
CA SER A 214 -18.09 -56.51 -0.94
C SER A 214 -19.42 -56.22 -1.64
N GLU A 215 -19.43 -55.98 -2.96
CA GLU A 215 -20.66 -55.88 -3.76
C GLU A 215 -21.27 -57.26 -4.07
N ARG A 216 -20.46 -58.33 -4.17
CA ARG A 216 -20.97 -59.69 -4.41
C ARG A 216 -21.64 -60.36 -3.21
N SER A 217 -21.55 -59.78 -2.01
CA SER A 217 -22.13 -60.33 -0.77
C SER A 217 -23.25 -59.50 -0.16
N ARG A 218 -23.93 -58.65 -0.95
CA ARG A 218 -25.22 -58.09 -0.56
C ARG A 218 -26.33 -58.72 -1.40
N PRO A 219 -27.15 -59.64 -0.86
CA PRO A 219 -28.40 -59.97 -1.51
C PRO A 219 -29.32 -58.74 -1.44
N TYR A 220 -30.08 -58.51 -2.51
CA TYR A 220 -30.98 -57.37 -2.75
C TYR A 220 -30.32 -56.11 -3.32
N ALA A 221 -29.92 -56.20 -4.59
CA ALA A 221 -29.97 -55.05 -5.48
C ALA A 221 -31.45 -54.68 -5.72
N LEU A 222 -31.96 -53.70 -4.97
CA LEU A 222 -33.23 -53.04 -5.30
C LEU A 222 -33.09 -52.38 -6.67
N GLY A 223 -34.10 -52.58 -7.52
CA GLY A 223 -34.11 -52.13 -8.90
C GLY A 223 -34.01 -50.61 -8.99
N ALA A 224 -33.46 -50.09 -10.10
CA ALA A 224 -33.32 -48.66 -10.32
C ALA A 224 -34.63 -47.87 -10.15
N ASP A 225 -35.77 -48.52 -10.41
CA ASP A 225 -37.11 -47.94 -10.27
C ASP A 225 -37.53 -47.73 -8.81
N GLU A 226 -37.14 -48.61 -7.88
CA GLU A 226 -37.45 -48.45 -6.45
C GLU A 226 -36.65 -47.30 -5.82
N LYS A 227 -35.44 -47.04 -6.34
CA LYS A 227 -34.62 -45.89 -5.91
C LYS A 227 -35.18 -44.55 -6.39
N LEU A 228 -35.80 -44.53 -7.57
CA LEU A 228 -36.46 -43.32 -8.08
C LEU A 228 -37.75 -43.04 -7.31
N ALA A 229 -38.52 -44.07 -6.96
CA ALA A 229 -39.71 -43.91 -6.11
C ALA A 229 -39.36 -43.34 -4.73
N ALA A 230 -38.32 -43.86 -4.07
CA ALA A 230 -37.88 -43.38 -2.76
C ALA A 230 -37.36 -41.93 -2.75
N LEU A 231 -36.90 -41.41 -3.89
CA LEU A 231 -36.48 -40.02 -4.03
C LEU A 231 -37.66 -39.06 -4.27
N LEU A 232 -38.75 -39.56 -4.86
CA LEU A 232 -39.95 -38.77 -5.12
C LEU A 232 -40.88 -38.68 -3.90
N ASP A 233 -40.84 -39.65 -2.99
CA ASP A 233 -41.60 -39.63 -1.73
C ASP A 233 -40.99 -38.74 -0.63
N MET A 234 -39.86 -38.07 -0.90
CA MET A 234 -39.14 -37.23 0.08
C MET A 234 -39.35 -35.71 -0.11
N THR A 235 -40.36 -35.29 -0.89
CA THR A 235 -40.83 -33.89 -0.97
C THR A 235 -42.14 -33.69 -0.22
#